data_AF-A0A920T546-F1
#
_entry.id   AF-A0A920T546-F1
#
_cell.length_a   1.000
_cell.length_b   1.000
_cell.length_c   1.000
_cell.angle_alpha   90.00
_cell.angle_beta   90.00
_cell.angle_gamma   90.00
#
_symmetry.space_group_name_H-M   'P 1'
#
loop_
_entity.id
_entity.type
_entity.pdbx_description
1 polymer ?
#
loop_
_entity_poly.entity_id
_entity_poly.type
_entity_poly.pdbx_seq_one_letter_code
_entity_poly.pdbx_strand_id
1 'polypeptide(L)' 'MPWIRLKGFEFGGDQEKWELYNIDKDFSQSEDLSDTYPEKLAELQNLFDSEAEKNNVFPTP' A
#
# COMPACT_ATOMS: atom_id res chain seq x y z
N MET A 1 30.12 -9.70 16.23
CA MET A 1 29.16 -8.79 15.56
C MET A 1 27.79 -9.45 15.63
N PRO A 2 26.79 -8.89 16.35
CA PRO A 2 25.54 -9.59 16.60
C PRO A 2 24.63 -9.54 15.37
N TRP A 3 24.15 -10.71 14.99
CA TRP A 3 23.37 -11.01 13.79
C TRP A 3 21.93 -10.51 13.87
N ILE A 4 21.71 -9.20 13.92
CA ILE A 4 20.35 -8.65 13.74
C ILE A 4 20.04 -8.70 12.24
N ARG A 5 19.51 -9.85 11.79
CA ARG A 5 19.22 -10.14 10.37
C ARG A 5 17.90 -9.54 9.88
N LEU A 6 16.99 -9.22 10.79
CA LEU A 6 15.64 -8.75 10.51
C LEU A 6 15.32 -7.60 11.47
N LYS A 7 15.85 -6.41 11.18
CA LYS A 7 15.23 -5.20 11.71
C LYS A 7 14.04 -4.96 10.78
N GLY A 8 12.82 -5.21 11.27
CA GLY A 8 11.62 -4.87 10.51
C GLY A 8 11.73 -3.40 10.10
N PHE A 9 11.62 -3.13 8.80
CA PHE A 9 11.47 -1.75 8.35
C PHE A 9 10.12 -1.25 8.87
N GLU A 10 10.10 -0.03 9.37
CA GLU A 10 8.84 0.61 9.73
C GLU A 10 8.04 0.80 8.46
N PHE A 11 6.82 0.25 8.44
CA PHE A 11 5.88 0.46 7.35
C PHE A 11 5.35 1.90 7.43
N GLY A 12 5.30 2.62 6.31
CA GLY A 12 4.81 4.00 6.23
C GLY A 12 5.90 5.09 6.19
N GLY A 13 7.15 4.76 5.86
CA GLY A 13 8.17 5.79 5.58
C GLY A 13 7.90 6.52 4.26
N ASP A 14 8.58 7.64 4.01
CA ASP A 14 8.42 8.47 2.78
C ASP A 14 8.58 7.71 1.45
N GLN A 15 9.19 6.52 1.49
CA GLN A 15 9.38 5.64 0.33
C GLN A 15 8.17 4.72 0.05
N GLU A 16 7.24 4.59 1.00
CA GLU A 16 6.04 3.75 0.90
C GLU A 16 4.81 4.63 0.68
N LYS A 17 4.69 5.16 -0.54
CA LYS A 17 3.51 5.89 -1.00
C LYS A 17 2.55 4.94 -1.71
N TRP A 18 1.25 5.16 -1.53
CA TRP A 18 0.24 4.51 -2.33
C TRP A 18 0.21 5.09 -3.75
N GLU A 19 0.02 4.22 -4.73
CA GLU A 19 -0.11 4.58 -6.15
C GLU A 19 -1.43 4.02 -6.69
N LEU A 20 -2.00 4.64 -7.72
CA LEU A 20 -3.27 4.25 -8.31
C LEU A 20 -3.12 4.00 -9.81
N TYR A 21 -3.51 2.81 -10.26
CA TYR A 21 -3.41 2.43 -11.67
C TYR A 21 -4.72 1.93 -12.23
N ASN A 22 -4.96 2.21 -13.51
CA ASN A 22 -6.06 1.63 -14.27
C ASN A 22 -5.55 0.44 -15.11
N ILE A 23 -5.63 -0.77 -14.54
CA ILE A 23 -5.06 -1.99 -15.14
C ILE A 23 -5.69 -2.35 -16.49
N ASP A 24 -6.96 -1.99 -16.72
CA ASP A 24 -7.64 -2.25 -18.00
C ASP A 24 -7.00 -1.47 -19.17
N LYS A 25 -6.36 -0.33 -18.88
CA LYS A 25 -5.73 0.56 -19.86
C LYS A 25 -4.20 0.58 -19.78
N ASP A 26 -3.66 0.36 -18.59
CA ASP A 26 -2.24 0.34 -18.29
C ASP A 26 -1.93 -0.88 -17.40
N PHE A 27 -1.80 -2.04 -18.05
CA PHE A 27 -1.40 -3.27 -17.38
C PHE A 27 0.01 -3.17 -16.78
N SER A 28 0.88 -2.32 -17.33
CA SER A 28 2.26 -2.14 -16.88
C SER A 28 2.43 -1.25 -15.67
N GLN A 29 1.38 -0.55 -15.22
CA GLN A 29 1.43 0.39 -14.09
C GLN A 29 2.47 1.49 -14.29
N SER A 30 2.54 2.02 -15.52
CA SER A 30 3.48 3.06 -15.90
C SER A 30 3.02 4.47 -15.52
N GLU A 31 1.71 4.72 -15.47
CA GLU A 31 1.12 6.03 -15.16
C GLU A 31 0.39 5.99 -13.81
N ASP A 32 0.97 6.64 -12.80
CA ASP A 32 0.34 6.79 -11.48
C ASP A 32 -0.74 7.88 -11.52
N LEU A 33 -1.97 7.49 -11.19
CA LEU A 33 -3.16 8.35 -11.17
C LEU A 33 -3.53 8.80 -9.76
N SER A 34 -2.71 8.53 -8.74
CA SER A 34 -2.98 8.83 -7.33
C SER A 34 -3.35 10.30 -7.12
N ASP A 35 -2.58 11.22 -7.71
CA ASP A 35 -2.81 12.67 -7.65
C ASP A 35 -4.01 13.12 -8.49
N THR A 36 -4.37 12.37 -9.54
CA THR A 36 -5.48 12.71 -10.44
C THR A 36 -6.83 12.29 -9.86
N TYR A 37 -6.89 11.17 -9.14
CA TYR A 37 -8.11 10.63 -8.53
C TYR A 37 -7.93 10.33 -7.04
N PRO A 38 -7.68 11.35 -6.19
CA PRO A 38 -7.39 11.15 -4.77
C PRO A 38 -8.57 10.54 -4.00
N GLU A 39 -9.82 10.86 -4.39
CA GLU A 39 -11.01 10.26 -3.77
C GLU A 39 -11.10 8.75 -4.04
N LYS A 40 -10.75 8.31 -5.27
CA LYS A 40 -10.75 6.90 -5.62
C LYS A 40 -9.65 6.14 -4.90
N LEU A 41 -8.49 6.77 -4.74
CA LEU A 41 -7.40 6.22 -3.96
C LEU A 41 -7.83 6.00 -2.50
N ALA A 42 -8.46 7.00 -1.88
CA ALA A 42 -8.97 6.88 -0.51
C ALA A 42 -10.05 5.81 -0.36
N GLU A 43 -10.96 5.68 -1.34
CA GLU A 43 -11.96 4.60 -1.36
C GLU A 43 -11.30 3.21 -1.31
N LEU A 44 -10.28 2.99 -2.15
CA LEU A 44 -9.58 1.70 -2.23
C LEU A 44 -8.70 1.42 -1.00
N GLN A 45 -8.09 2.45 -0.41
CA GLN A 45 -7.37 2.33 0.87
C GLN A 45 -8.31 1.85 1.98
N ASN A 46 -9.48 2.48 2.12
CA ASN A 46 -10.48 2.07 3.12
C ASN A 46 -10.95 0.62 2.91
N LEU A 47 -11.12 0.21 1.64
CA LEU A 47 -11.48 -1.17 1.32
C LEU A 47 -10.35 -2.14 1.70
N PHE A 48 -9.10 -1.78 1.40
CA PHE A 48 -7.93 -2.56 1.79
C PHE A 48 -7.86 -2.72 3.30
N ASP A 49 -8.00 -1.64 4.07
CA ASP A 49 -7.96 -1.67 5.54
C ASP A 49 -9.04 -2.59 6.11
N SER A 50 -10.28 -2.50 5.60
CA SER A 50 -11.37 -3.36 6.03
C SER A 50 -11.10 -4.85 5.76
N GLU A 51 -10.53 -5.18 4.60
CA GLU A 51 -10.18 -6.57 4.28
C GLU A 51 -8.93 -7.03 5.03
N ALA A 52 -7.96 -6.16 5.27
CA ALA A 52 -6.76 -6.43 6.04
C ALA A 52 -7.10 -6.77 7.49
N GLU A 53 -8.03 -6.05 8.11
CA GLU A 53 -8.58 -6.36 9.43
C GLU A 53 -9.25 -7.74 9.45
N LYS A 54 -10.15 -8.01 8.49
CA LYS A 54 -10.86 -9.31 8.41
C LYS A 54 -9.92 -10.50 8.26
N ASN A 55 -8.80 -10.30 7.54
CA ASN A 55 -7.85 -11.36 7.23
C ASN A 55 -6.63 -11.39 8.17
N ASN A 56 -6.60 -10.57 9.22
CA ASN A 56 -5.46 -10.45 10.15
C ASN A 56 -4.12 -10.18 9.43
N VAL A 57 -4.15 -9.32 8.40
CA VAL A 57 -2.97 -8.97 7.59
C VAL A 57 -2.01 -8.09 8.38
N PHE A 58 -2.54 -7.20 9.21
CA PHE A 58 -1.71 -6.36 10.07
C PHE A 58 -1.06 -7.20 11.19
N PRO A 59 0.21 -6.93 11.52
CA PRO A 59 0.85 -7.58 12.66
C PRO A 59 0.01 -7.32 13.91
N THR A 60 -0.24 -8.37 14.69
CA THR A 60 -0.93 -8.23 15.97
C THR A 60 -0.08 -7.35 16.91
N PRO A 61 -0.70 -6.47 17.71
CA PRO A 61 0.02 -5.66 18.70
C PRO A 61 0.79 -6.51 19.72
#